data_AF-A0A9P0CTE4-F1
#
_entry.id   AF-A0A9P0CTE4-F1
#
_cell.length_a   1.000
_cell.length_b   1.000
_cell.length_c   1.000
_cell.angle_alpha   90.00
_cell.angle_beta   90.00
_cell.angle_gamma   90.00
#
_symmetry.space_group_name_H-M   'P 1'
#
loop_
_entity.id
_entity.type
_entity.pdbx_description
1 polymer ?
#
loop_
_entity_poly.entity_id
_entity_poly.type
_entity_poly.pdbx_seq_one_letter_code
_entity_poly.pdbx_strand_id
1 'polypeptide(L)'
;MEESEMIEDEEIEQRDIIADPTRKELEKVIGKNANGKSPGKDGINIELIKYEGNELKERLFSLIQNIWKKQKNAERVGNRRGDKQSIKKMTNKYVKIIEE
;
A
#
# COMPACT_ATOMS: atom_id res chain seq x y z
N MET A 1 36.20 36.28 -21.41
CA MET A 1 35.54 36.76 -20.18
C MET A 1 34.08 36.33 -20.34
N GLU A 2 33.77 35.04 -20.27
CA GLU A 2 33.85 34.15 -19.08
C GLU A 2 33.26 34.80 -17.84
N GLU A 3 32.07 34.29 -17.46
CA GLU A 3 31.55 34.02 -16.11
C GLU A 3 30.01 34.05 -16.20
N SER A 4 29.22 33.07 -15.74
CA SER A 4 29.44 31.74 -15.22
C SER A 4 28.03 31.18 -15.02
N GLU A 5 27.81 29.95 -15.47
CA GLU A 5 26.57 29.19 -15.30
C GLU A 5 26.24 28.99 -13.81
N MET A 6 25.00 29.26 -13.42
CA MET A 6 24.41 28.70 -12.20
C MET A 6 23.04 28.12 -12.56
N ILE A 7 23.05 26.89 -13.06
CA ILE A 7 21.90 26.00 -13.00
C ILE A 7 22.08 25.23 -11.70
N GLU A 8 21.34 25.62 -10.67
CA GLU A 8 21.23 24.83 -9.45
C GLU A 8 20.50 23.54 -9.83
N ASP A 9 21.26 22.47 -10.06
CA ASP A 9 20.75 21.10 -10.14
C ASP A 9 20.16 20.72 -8.78
N GLU A 10 18.91 21.12 -8.54
CA GLU A 10 18.06 20.50 -7.54
C GLU A 10 17.75 19.08 -8.04
N GLU A 11 18.65 18.13 -7.74
CA GLU A 11 18.36 16.71 -7.81
C GLU A 11 17.24 16.40 -6.79
N ILE A 12 15.99 16.58 -7.24
CA ILE A 12 14.83 16.04 -6.55
C ILE A 12 15.00 14.52 -6.58
N GLU A 13 15.41 13.93 -5.46
CA GLU A 13 15.36 12.48 -5.26
C GLU A 13 13.99 11.97 -5.71
N GLN A 14 13.94 11.34 -6.90
CA GLN A 14 12.73 10.71 -7.41
C GLN A 14 12.44 9.50 -6.53
N ARG A 15 11.76 9.74 -5.41
CA ARG A 15 11.04 8.68 -4.71
C ARG A 15 10.03 8.16 -5.70
N ASP A 16 10.16 6.89 -6.10
CA ASP A 16 9.24 6.21 -6.99
C ASP A 16 7.80 6.53 -6.59
N ILE A 17 7.13 7.40 -7.36
CA ILE A 17 5.74 7.75 -7.12
C ILE A 17 4.95 6.53 -7.56
N ILE A 18 4.71 5.59 -6.64
CA ILE A 18 3.88 4.44 -6.94
C ILE A 18 2.47 4.93 -7.26
N ALA A 19 2.03 4.63 -8.48
CA ALA A 19 0.72 5.00 -8.99
C ALA A 19 -0.39 4.31 -8.17
N ASP A 20 -1.57 4.92 -8.17
CA ASP A 20 -2.72 4.34 -7.48
C ASP A 20 -3.26 3.13 -8.30
N PRO A 21 -3.75 2.06 -7.64
CA PRO A 21 -4.28 0.91 -8.32
C PRO A 21 -5.43 1.26 -9.26
N THR A 22 -5.39 0.69 -10.45
CA THR A 22 -6.40 0.87 -11.49
C THR A 22 -7.41 -0.28 -11.50
N ARG A 23 -8.60 -0.01 -12.07
CA ARG A 23 -9.64 -1.04 -12.21
C ARG A 23 -9.20 -2.21 -13.08
N LYS A 24 -8.44 -1.93 -14.14
CA LYS A 24 -7.91 -2.96 -15.04
C LYS A 24 -6.97 -3.92 -14.32
N GLU A 25 -6.16 -3.42 -13.39
CA GLU A 25 -5.28 -4.25 -12.56
C GLU A 25 -6.09 -5.15 -11.62
N LEU A 26 -7.14 -4.62 -11.00
CA LEU A 26 -8.05 -5.42 -10.17
C LEU A 26 -8.68 -6.56 -10.97
N GLU A 27 -9.25 -6.26 -12.13
CA GLU A 27 -9.89 -7.25 -13.00
C GLU A 27 -8.89 -8.30 -13.48
N LYS A 28 -7.67 -7.87 -13.85
CA LYS A 28 -6.58 -8.78 -14.22
C LYS A 28 -6.20 -9.73 -13.08
N VAL A 29 -6.11 -9.24 -11.84
CA VAL A 29 -5.78 -10.06 -10.67
C VAL A 29 -6.90 -11.04 -10.34
N ILE A 30 -8.16 -10.58 -10.36
CA ILE A 30 -9.33 -11.45 -10.15
C ILE A 30 -9.36 -12.55 -11.22
N GLY A 31 -9.17 -12.18 -12.49
CA GLY A 31 -9.17 -13.12 -13.62
C GLY A 31 -8.01 -14.11 -13.61
N LYS A 32 -6.84 -13.73 -13.09
CA LYS A 32 -5.66 -14.61 -13.01
C LYS A 32 -5.83 -15.77 -12.00
N ASN A 33 -6.72 -15.64 -11.03
CA ASN A 33 -6.93 -16.72 -10.08
C ASN A 33 -7.49 -17.97 -10.79
N ALA A 34 -7.13 -19.17 -10.34
CA ALA A 34 -7.74 -20.41 -10.84
C ALA A 34 -9.08 -20.67 -10.15
N ASN A 35 -9.95 -21.49 -10.77
CA ASN A 35 -11.17 -21.98 -10.13
C ASN A 35 -10.89 -23.25 -9.31
N GLY A 36 -11.77 -23.59 -8.37
CA GLY A 36 -11.70 -24.78 -7.54
C GLY A 36 -10.63 -24.71 -6.43
N LYS A 37 -10.10 -23.51 -6.15
CA LYS A 37 -9.19 -23.32 -5.01
C LYS A 37 -9.98 -23.38 -3.71
N SER A 38 -9.42 -24.05 -2.71
CA SER A 38 -10.01 -24.06 -1.37
C SER A 38 -10.13 -22.63 -0.82
N PRO A 39 -11.26 -22.30 -0.17
CA PRO A 39 -11.44 -20.99 0.44
C PRO A 39 -10.41 -20.76 1.56
N GLY A 40 -10.16 -19.48 1.85
CA GLY A 40 -9.35 -19.08 2.99
C GLY A 40 -10.06 -19.30 4.33
N LYS A 41 -9.46 -18.77 5.40
CA LYS A 41 -10.06 -18.81 6.76
C LYS A 41 -11.43 -18.13 6.84
N ASP A 42 -11.70 -17.20 5.94
CA ASP A 42 -12.97 -16.49 5.81
C ASP A 42 -14.07 -17.32 5.15
N GLY A 43 -13.75 -18.48 4.56
CA GLY A 43 -14.71 -19.32 3.85
C GLY A 43 -15.14 -18.75 2.49
N ILE A 44 -14.52 -17.69 2.00
CA ILE A 44 -14.93 -17.03 0.75
C ILE A 44 -14.19 -17.64 -0.44
N ASN A 45 -14.97 -18.13 -1.40
CA ASN A 45 -14.47 -18.66 -2.67
C ASN A 45 -14.21 -17.54 -3.68
N ILE A 46 -13.14 -17.67 -4.47
CA ILE A 46 -12.74 -16.65 -5.44
C ILE A 46 -13.73 -16.53 -6.61
N GLU A 47 -14.46 -17.60 -6.91
CA GLU A 47 -15.50 -17.69 -7.92
C GLU A 47 -16.64 -16.73 -7.63
N LEU A 48 -16.97 -16.52 -6.35
CA LEU A 48 -17.97 -15.53 -5.95
C LEU A 48 -17.54 -14.17 -6.49
N ILE A 49 -16.32 -13.73 -6.17
CA ILE A 49 -15.78 -12.43 -6.61
C ILE A 49 -15.62 -12.34 -8.15
N LYS A 50 -15.23 -13.44 -8.82
CA LYS A 50 -15.05 -13.46 -10.27
C LYS A 50 -16.35 -13.31 -11.04
N TYR A 51 -17.33 -14.11 -10.66
CA TYR A 51 -18.60 -14.25 -11.38
C TYR A 51 -19.70 -13.35 -10.81
N GLU A 52 -19.46 -12.66 -9.69
CA GLU A 52 -20.39 -11.65 -9.19
C GLU A 52 -20.58 -10.50 -10.19
N GLY A 53 -21.67 -9.77 -9.98
CA GLY A 53 -21.97 -8.54 -10.68
C GLY A 53 -20.98 -7.40 -10.41
N ASN A 54 -21.11 -6.34 -11.22
CA ASN A 54 -20.20 -5.20 -11.18
C ASN A 54 -20.19 -4.48 -9.84
N GLU A 55 -21.29 -4.48 -9.08
CA GLU A 55 -21.37 -3.77 -7.80
C GLU A 55 -20.34 -4.25 -6.78
N LEU A 56 -20.15 -5.57 -6.64
CA LEU A 56 -19.14 -6.12 -5.73
C LEU A 56 -17.73 -5.69 -6.15
N LYS A 57 -17.46 -5.72 -7.45
CA LYS A 57 -16.15 -5.30 -8.01
C LYS A 57 -15.88 -3.82 -7.76
N GLU A 58 -16.90 -2.96 -7.85
CA GLU A 58 -16.79 -1.53 -7.51
C GLU A 58 -16.50 -1.30 -6.03
N ARG A 59 -17.22 -2.01 -5.14
CA ARG A 59 -17.00 -1.92 -3.69
C ARG A 59 -15.61 -2.41 -3.32
N LEU A 60 -15.15 -3.51 -3.92
CA LEU A 60 -13.81 -4.06 -3.72
C LEU A 60 -12.73 -3.10 -4.23
N PHE A 61 -12.92 -2.50 -5.40
CA PHE A 61 -12.02 -1.50 -5.94
C PHE A 61 -11.90 -0.28 -5.02
N SER A 62 -13.04 0.24 -4.56
CA SER A 62 -13.09 1.36 -3.63
C SER A 62 -12.37 1.05 -2.31
N LEU A 63 -12.55 -0.16 -1.78
CA LEU A 63 -11.84 -0.62 -0.58
C LEU A 63 -10.32 -0.64 -0.79
N ILE A 64 -9.86 -1.20 -1.91
CA ILE A 64 -8.43 -1.27 -2.25
C ILE A 64 -7.84 0.14 -2.36
N GLN A 65 -8.51 1.06 -3.06
CA GLN A 65 -8.06 2.44 -3.17
C GLN A 65 -7.98 3.13 -1.80
N ASN A 66 -8.95 2.88 -0.92
CA ASN A 66 -8.96 3.46 0.42
C ASN A 66 -7.79 2.94 1.28
N ILE A 67 -7.51 1.63 1.24
CA ILE A 67 -6.35 1.03 1.92
C ILE A 67 -5.05 1.62 1.36
N TRP A 68 -4.93 1.68 0.03
CA TRP A 68 -3.76 2.22 -0.66
C TRP A 68 -3.46 3.66 -0.25
N LYS A 69 -4.47 4.55 -0.34
CA LYS A 69 -4.34 5.95 0.06
C LYS A 69 -4.01 6.10 1.53
N LYS A 70 -4.60 5.27 2.40
CA LYS A 70 -4.33 5.30 3.85
C LYS A 70 -2.87 4.92 4.15
N GLN A 71 -2.32 3.91 3.49
CA GLN A 71 -0.92 3.52 3.66
C GLN A 71 0.05 4.57 3.11
N LYS A 72 -0.19 5.07 1.88
CA LYS A 72 0.58 6.17 1.27
C LYS A 72 0.61 7.42 2.15
N ASN A 73 -0.50 7.70 2.83
CA ASN A 73 -0.59 8.82 3.78
C ASN A 73 0.11 8.52 5.11
N ALA A 74 0.08 7.28 5.62
CA ALA A 74 0.81 6.89 6.82
C ALA A 74 2.33 7.02 6.63
N GLU A 75 2.86 6.63 5.47
CA GLU A 75 4.28 6.82 5.12
C GLU A 75 4.67 8.30 5.04
N ARG A 76 3.78 9.16 4.52
CA ARG A 76 3.99 10.61 4.50
C ARG A 76 3.93 11.25 5.89
N VAL A 77 3.05 10.77 6.77
CA VAL A 77 2.92 11.26 8.15
C VAL A 77 4.10 10.80 9.02
N GLY A 78 4.67 9.62 8.76
CA GLY A 78 5.90 9.14 9.42
C GLY A 78 7.15 9.99 9.18
N ASN A 79 7.12 10.93 8.22
CA ASN A 79 8.23 11.84 7.91
C ASN A 79 8.07 13.25 8.53
N ARG A 80 7.01 13.49 9.33
CA ARG A 80 6.94 14.68 10.18
C ARG A 80 7.54 14.35 11.55
N ARG A 81 8.66 15.01 11.85
CA ARG A 81 9.41 14.97 13.12
C ARG A 81 8.50 14.84 14.34
N GLY A 82 8.77 13.80 15.16
CA GLY A 82 8.13 13.52 16.45
C GLY A 82 7.35 12.22 16.40
N ASP A 83 7.98 11.05 16.47
CA ASP A 83 8.16 10.40 17.77
C ASP A 83 9.17 9.23 17.68
N LYS A 84 10.45 9.54 17.74
CA LYS A 84 11.48 8.50 18.00
C LYS A 84 11.25 7.83 19.37
N GLN A 85 10.51 8.48 20.27
CA GLN A 85 10.17 8.01 21.61
C GLN A 85 9.07 6.92 21.60
N SER A 86 8.09 7.02 20.71
CA SER A 86 6.99 6.04 20.62
C SER A 86 7.47 4.73 19.95
N ILE A 87 8.34 4.81 18.94
CA ILE A 87 8.97 3.62 18.35
C ILE A 87 9.88 2.91 19.37
N LYS A 88 10.66 3.65 20.16
CA LYS A 88 11.54 3.08 21.22
C LYS A 88 10.76 2.45 22.38
N LYS A 89 9.59 3.01 22.74
CA LYS A 89 8.67 2.39 23.72
C LYS A 89 8.07 1.09 23.20
N MET A 90 7.73 1.04 21.91
CA MET A 90 7.12 -0.13 21.30
C MET A 90 8.13 -1.28 21.17
N THR A 91 9.37 -1.01 20.73
CA THR A 91 10.43 -2.04 20.65
C THR A 91 10.77 -2.65 22.01
N ASN A 92 10.87 -1.85 23.08
CA ASN A 92 11.14 -2.38 24.43
C ASN A 92 10.01 -3.27 24.98
N LYS A 93 8.75 -3.03 24.59
CA LYS A 93 7.63 -3.89 24.98
C LYS A 93 7.73 -5.26 24.34
N TYR A 94 8.13 -5.34 23.07
CA TYR A 94 8.26 -6.61 22.36
C TYR A 94 9.51 -7.40 22.77
N VAL A 95 10.61 -6.72 23.12
CA VAL A 95 11.82 -7.39 23.63
C VAL A 95 11.57 -8.04 24.99
N LYS A 96 10.81 -7.38 25.89
CA LYS A 96 10.47 -7.97 27.20
C LYS A 96 9.57 -9.21 27.14
N ILE A 97 8.77 -9.37 26.08
CA ILE A 97 7.87 -10.54 25.92
C ILE A 97 8.65 -11.77 25.43
N ILE A 98 9.86 -11.59 24.92
CA ILE A 98 10.69 -12.68 24.37
C ILE A 98 11.68 -13.22 25.43
N GLU A 99 11.81 -12.56 26.58
CA GLU A 99 12.74 -12.92 27.66
C GLU A 99 12.03 -13.48 28.93
N GLU A 100 10.73 -13.77 28.87
CA GLU A 100 9.97 -14.56 29.88
C GLU A 100 9.48 -15.88 29.27
#